data_AF-A0A843EU79-F1
#
_entry.id   AF-A0A843EU79-F1
#
_cell.length_a   1.000
_cell.length_b   1.000
_cell.length_c   1.000
_cell.angle_alpha   90.00
_cell.angle_beta   90.00
_cell.angle_gamma   90.00
#
_symmetry.space_group_name_H-M   'P 1'
#
loop_
_entity.id
_entity.type
_entity.pdbx_description
1 polymer ?
#
loop_
_entity_poly.entity_id
_entity_poly.type
_entity_poly.pdbx_seq_one_letter_code
_entity_poly.pdbx_strand_id
1 'polypeptide(L)'
;TLADLLLEEAPPFIFAAPGGLYVRLDSELLKDAREERGISLGVLAETAGVSRRTIQMYESGMGAMIDAALRMEEFLELPIIEPIDPFTFKSEERLKEQRETPSYDDSFALKQLSTLGFTVRPVVKSPFEAVSNSSNAVMLTSLGSDDQKVMERAIVASELSRIMDRFSVLIVEKKHERDNINSTAVVSNEELKKIDEPNELTNLVAERGTKR
;
A
#
# COMPACT_ATOMS: atom_id res chain seq x y z
N THR A 1 -5.28 -2.02 -16.68
CA THR A 1 -5.31 -2.76 -15.40
C THR A 1 -3.90 -3.24 -15.07
N LEU A 2 -3.65 -3.87 -13.91
CA LEU A 2 -2.33 -4.46 -13.65
C LEU A 2 -1.98 -5.56 -14.68
N ALA A 3 -2.98 -6.30 -15.16
CA ALA A 3 -2.79 -7.30 -16.20
C ALA A 3 -2.32 -6.64 -17.50
N ASP A 4 -3.00 -5.59 -17.95
CA ASP A 4 -2.64 -4.86 -19.18
C ASP A 4 -1.22 -4.29 -19.11
N LEU A 5 -0.81 -3.75 -17.95
CA LEU A 5 0.57 -3.27 -17.77
C LEU A 5 1.60 -4.40 -17.86
N LEU A 6 1.33 -5.56 -17.27
CA LEU A 6 2.30 -6.68 -17.19
C LEU A 6 2.32 -7.57 -18.43
N LEU A 7 1.21 -7.68 -19.14
CA LEU A 7 1.04 -8.58 -20.29
C LEU A 7 1.10 -7.84 -21.62
N GLU A 8 0.60 -6.60 -21.66
CA GLU A 8 0.44 -5.81 -22.88
C GLU A 8 1.32 -4.55 -22.88
N GLU A 9 2.14 -4.35 -21.85
CA GLU A 9 2.96 -3.15 -21.65
C GLU A 9 2.14 -1.84 -21.73
N ALA A 10 0.87 -1.89 -21.33
CA ALA A 10 -0.07 -0.78 -21.38
C ALA A 10 -0.19 -0.10 -20.00
N PRO A 11 0.57 0.98 -19.72
CA PRO A 11 0.55 1.64 -18.43
C PRO A 11 -0.75 2.41 -18.16
N PRO A 12 -1.17 2.52 -16.89
CA PRO A 12 -2.31 3.35 -16.52
C PRO A 12 -1.96 4.84 -16.67
N PHE A 13 -2.94 5.63 -17.12
CA PHE A 13 -2.79 7.09 -17.24
C PHE A 13 -3.54 7.88 -16.14
N ILE A 14 -4.54 7.25 -15.52
CA ILE A 14 -5.47 7.92 -14.61
C ILE A 14 -5.25 7.41 -13.19
N PHE A 15 -5.26 8.33 -12.22
CA PHE A 15 -5.23 8.03 -10.79
C PHE A 15 -6.32 8.81 -10.03
N ALA A 16 -6.76 8.26 -8.90
CA ALA A 16 -7.74 8.92 -8.04
C ALA A 16 -7.05 9.73 -6.93
N ALA A 17 -7.54 10.94 -6.70
CA ALA A 17 -7.12 11.79 -5.59
C ALA A 17 -8.34 12.55 -5.01
N PRO A 18 -8.24 13.20 -3.83
CA PRO A 18 -9.34 14.00 -3.30
C PRO A 18 -9.83 15.02 -4.35
N GLY A 19 -11.10 14.91 -4.75
CA GLY A 19 -11.71 15.79 -5.75
C GLY A 19 -11.98 15.17 -7.12
N GLY A 20 -11.47 13.96 -7.43
CA GLY A 20 -11.81 13.26 -8.67
C GLY A 20 -10.68 12.43 -9.28
N LEU A 21 -10.75 12.29 -10.60
CA LEU A 21 -9.78 11.56 -11.42
C LEU A 21 -8.77 12.52 -12.04
N TYR A 22 -7.49 12.17 -11.94
CA TYR A 22 -6.37 12.99 -12.35
C TYR A 22 -5.45 12.23 -13.29
N VAL A 23 -4.67 12.97 -14.06
CA VAL A 23 -3.61 12.49 -14.95
C VAL A 23 -2.32 13.26 -14.70
N ARG A 24 -1.18 12.65 -15.05
CA ARG A 24 0.11 13.35 -15.08
C ARG A 24 0.27 14.05 -16.41
N LEU A 25 0.83 15.25 -16.38
CA LEU A 25 1.14 16.03 -17.58
C LEU A 25 2.65 16.05 -17.78
N ASP A 26 3.07 16.01 -19.04
CA ASP A 26 4.42 16.40 -19.43
C ASP A 26 4.52 17.93 -19.32
N SER A 27 5.05 18.38 -18.19
CA SER A 27 5.15 19.80 -17.86
C SER A 27 6.08 20.56 -18.79
N GLU A 28 7.12 19.91 -19.31
CA GLU A 28 8.06 20.52 -20.24
C GLU A 28 7.39 20.67 -21.60
N LEU A 29 6.80 19.60 -22.13
CA LEU A 29 6.07 19.62 -23.40
C LEU A 29 4.92 20.64 -23.39
N LEU A 30 4.15 20.72 -22.30
CA LEU A 30 3.08 21.70 -22.16
C LEU A 30 3.61 23.14 -22.21
N LYS A 31 4.71 23.41 -21.51
CA LYS A 31 5.32 24.74 -21.45
C LYS A 31 5.90 25.13 -22.80
N ASP A 32 6.64 24.22 -23.44
CA ASP A 32 7.27 24.44 -24.74
C ASP A 32 6.22 24.70 -25.81
N ALA A 33 5.17 23.86 -25.88
CA ALA A 33 4.06 24.04 -26.80
C ALA A 33 3.35 25.39 -26.62
N ARG A 34 3.19 25.84 -25.36
CA ARG A 34 2.61 27.15 -25.06
C ARG A 34 3.50 28.28 -25.58
N GLU A 35 4.80 28.23 -25.29
CA GLU A 35 5.75 29.30 -25.59
C GLU A 35 6.04 29.41 -27.09
N GLU A 36 6.27 28.29 -27.77
CA GLU A 36 6.55 28.24 -29.21
C GLU A 36 5.38 28.76 -30.05
N ARG A 37 4.15 28.50 -29.61
CA ARG A 37 2.92 28.95 -30.30
C ARG A 37 2.42 30.31 -29.83
N GLY A 38 3.14 30.99 -28.94
CA GLY A 38 2.76 32.31 -28.42
C GLY A 38 1.46 32.32 -27.63
N ILE A 39 1.07 31.19 -27.03
CA ILE A 39 -0.17 31.04 -26.28
C ILE A 39 0.03 31.64 -24.88
N SER A 40 -0.87 32.53 -24.46
CA SER A 40 -0.79 33.07 -23.10
C SER A 40 -1.31 32.07 -22.07
N LEU A 41 -0.81 32.16 -20.83
CA LEU A 41 -1.35 31.40 -19.69
C LEU A 41 -2.87 31.60 -19.51
N GLY A 42 -3.39 32.77 -19.90
CA GLY A 42 -4.82 33.08 -19.83
C GLY A 42 -5.64 32.26 -20.81
N VAL A 43 -5.14 32.06 -22.03
CA VAL A 43 -5.83 31.28 -23.07
C VAL A 43 -5.91 29.82 -22.65
N LEU A 44 -4.79 29.22 -22.21
CA LEU A 44 -4.82 27.83 -21.71
C LEU A 44 -5.71 27.67 -20.47
N ALA A 45 -5.73 28.66 -19.58
CA ALA A 45 -6.58 28.64 -18.40
C ALA A 45 -8.07 28.62 -18.77
N GLU A 46 -8.46 29.44 -19.75
CA GLU A 46 -9.83 29.48 -20.28
C GLU A 46 -10.20 28.14 -20.96
N THR A 47 -9.34 27.62 -21.83
CA THR A 47 -9.51 26.32 -22.49
C THR A 47 -9.69 25.19 -21.49
N ALA A 48 -8.82 25.11 -20.48
CA ALA A 48 -8.86 24.08 -19.46
C ALA A 48 -9.99 24.28 -18.43
N GLY A 49 -10.60 25.47 -18.38
CA GLY A 49 -11.59 25.83 -17.36
C GLY A 49 -11.00 25.98 -15.96
N VAL A 50 -9.75 26.42 -15.84
CA VAL A 50 -9.02 26.56 -14.58
C VAL A 50 -8.44 27.96 -14.42
N SER A 51 -7.75 28.23 -13.31
CA SER A 51 -7.10 29.52 -13.09
C SER A 51 -5.75 29.60 -13.82
N ARG A 52 -5.28 30.82 -14.13
CA ARG A 52 -3.90 31.04 -14.63
C ARG A 52 -2.83 30.44 -13.72
N ARG A 53 -3.03 30.53 -12.40
CA ARG A 53 -2.13 29.93 -11.41
C ARG A 53 -2.12 28.41 -11.52
N THR A 54 -3.25 27.80 -11.86
CA THR A 54 -3.34 26.35 -12.06
C THR A 54 -2.51 25.91 -13.28
N ILE A 55 -2.56 26.64 -14.40
CA ILE A 55 -1.69 26.36 -15.55
C ILE A 55 -0.21 26.46 -15.18
N GLN A 56 0.18 27.49 -14.42
CA GLN A 56 1.57 27.58 -13.91
C GLN A 56 1.96 26.36 -13.06
N MET A 57 1.04 25.85 -12.24
CA MET A 57 1.28 24.64 -11.45
C MET A 57 1.40 23.39 -12.34
N TYR A 58 0.62 23.30 -13.43
CA TYR A 58 0.74 22.23 -14.42
C TYR A 58 2.10 22.26 -15.12
N GLU A 59 2.60 23.44 -15.51
CA GLU A 59 3.97 23.63 -16.05
C GLU A 59 5.07 23.39 -15.01
N SER A 60 4.72 23.21 -13.74
CA SER A 60 5.66 22.95 -12.64
C SER A 60 5.58 21.52 -12.09
N GLY A 61 4.91 20.59 -12.79
CA GLY A 61 4.83 19.17 -12.39
C GLY A 61 3.54 18.75 -11.68
N MET A 62 2.55 19.63 -11.52
CA MET A 62 1.28 19.27 -10.89
C MET A 62 0.39 18.50 -11.89
N GLY A 63 -0.21 17.40 -11.43
CA GLY A 63 -1.23 16.69 -12.21
C GLY A 63 -2.53 17.50 -12.38
N ALA A 64 -3.28 17.19 -13.44
CA ALA A 64 -4.54 17.86 -13.78
C ALA A 64 -5.72 16.90 -13.66
N MET A 65 -6.92 17.42 -13.42
CA MET A 65 -8.13 16.62 -13.60
C MET A 65 -8.24 16.19 -15.07
N ILE A 66 -8.71 14.97 -15.31
CA ILE A 66 -8.77 14.39 -16.66
C ILE A 66 -9.46 15.32 -17.67
N ASP A 67 -10.59 15.93 -17.30
CA ASP A 67 -11.34 16.81 -18.20
C ASP A 67 -10.54 18.06 -18.61
N ALA A 68 -9.77 18.65 -17.69
CA ALA A 68 -8.94 19.81 -17.99
C ALA A 68 -7.76 19.43 -18.89
N ALA A 69 -7.16 18.27 -18.65
CA ALA A 69 -6.06 17.74 -19.46
C ALA A 69 -6.51 17.45 -20.90
N LEU A 70 -7.64 16.76 -21.08
CA LEU A 70 -8.18 16.43 -22.41
C LEU A 70 -8.49 17.70 -23.22
N ARG A 71 -9.04 18.74 -22.60
CA ARG A 71 -9.28 20.03 -23.29
C ARG A 71 -7.98 20.69 -23.75
N MET A 72 -6.91 20.59 -22.95
CA MET A 72 -5.60 21.13 -23.32
C MET A 72 -4.96 20.30 -24.45
N GLU A 73 -5.00 18.97 -24.38
CA GLU A 73 -4.53 18.10 -25.47
C GLU A 73 -5.24 18.38 -26.79
N GLU A 74 -6.57 18.49 -26.74
CA GLU A 74 -7.39 18.79 -27.93
C GLU A 74 -7.04 20.16 -28.52
N PHE A 75 -6.88 21.18 -27.68
CA PHE A 75 -6.53 22.53 -28.12
C PHE A 75 -5.10 22.64 -28.65
N LEU A 76 -4.15 21.92 -28.06
CA LEU A 76 -2.75 21.92 -28.48
C LEU A 76 -2.47 20.92 -29.61
N GLU A 77 -3.39 19.99 -29.87
CA GLU A 77 -3.19 18.85 -30.78
C GLU A 77 -1.89 18.09 -30.44
N LEU A 78 -1.60 17.93 -29.16
CA LEU A 78 -0.39 17.29 -28.64
C LEU A 78 -0.74 16.34 -27.49
N PRO A 79 -0.12 15.15 -27.44
CA PRO A 79 -0.32 14.19 -26.35
C PRO A 79 0.47 14.62 -25.10
N ILE A 80 -0.03 15.62 -24.37
CA ILE A 80 0.63 16.13 -23.15
C ILE A 80 0.36 15.26 -21.91
N ILE A 81 -0.53 14.27 -21.99
CA ILE A 81 -0.82 13.35 -20.88
C ILE A 81 0.21 12.21 -20.86
N GLU A 82 0.84 12.00 -19.71
CA GLU A 82 1.85 10.96 -19.54
C GLU A 82 1.33 9.70 -18.84
N PRO A 83 1.87 8.52 -19.20
CA PRO A 83 1.60 7.29 -18.47
C PRO A 83 2.19 7.33 -17.06
N ILE A 84 1.51 6.70 -16.14
CA ILE A 84 1.94 6.54 -14.75
C ILE A 84 2.63 5.19 -14.64
N ASP A 85 3.84 5.21 -14.09
CA ASP A 85 4.48 3.99 -13.64
C ASP A 85 4.05 3.71 -12.18
N PRO A 86 3.22 2.68 -11.92
CA PRO A 86 2.79 2.34 -10.56
C PRO A 86 3.92 1.73 -9.72
N PHE A 87 5.05 1.36 -10.33
CA PHE A 87 6.21 0.79 -9.64
C PHE A 87 7.27 1.83 -9.29
N THR A 88 7.13 3.09 -9.75
CA THR A 88 8.04 4.17 -9.37
C THR A 88 7.93 4.44 -7.87
N PHE A 89 8.97 4.07 -7.13
CA PHE A 89 9.03 4.24 -5.69
C PHE A 89 9.39 5.68 -5.32
N LYS A 90 8.39 6.50 -4.99
CA LYS A 90 8.59 7.89 -4.58
C LYS A 90 9.07 8.00 -3.12
N SER A 91 10.38 7.88 -2.91
CA SER A 91 11.02 7.98 -1.59
C SER A 91 10.82 9.35 -0.92
N GLU A 92 10.82 10.44 -1.68
CA GLU A 92 10.72 11.80 -1.15
C GLU A 92 9.34 12.19 -0.60
N GLU A 93 8.26 11.72 -1.25
CA GLU A 93 6.88 11.95 -0.77
C GLU A 93 6.64 11.19 0.55
N ARG A 94 7.23 9.99 0.69
CA ARG A 94 7.15 9.18 1.92
C ARG A 94 7.90 9.79 3.11
N LEU A 95 8.99 10.52 2.86
CA LEU A 95 9.74 11.23 3.92
C LEU A 95 8.97 12.44 4.47
N LYS A 96 8.09 13.06 3.66
CA LYS A 96 7.23 14.18 4.08
C LYS A 96 6.02 13.72 4.89
N GLU A 97 5.56 12.49 4.70
CA GLU A 97 4.59 11.88 5.59
C GLU A 97 5.27 11.55 6.93
N GLN A 98 5.16 12.45 7.91
CA GLN A 98 5.44 12.15 9.31
C GLN A 98 4.48 11.06 9.78
N ARG A 99 4.82 9.80 9.53
CA ARG A 99 4.11 8.66 10.07
C ARG A 99 4.70 8.36 11.43
N GLU A 100 3.91 8.55 12.49
CA GLU A 100 4.20 7.91 13.77
C GLU A 100 4.29 6.41 13.49
N THR A 101 5.49 5.85 13.62
CA THR A 101 5.66 4.40 13.55
C THR A 101 5.11 3.84 14.85
N PRO A 102 4.15 2.89 14.81
CA PRO A 102 3.64 2.27 16.02
C PRO A 102 4.82 1.72 16.80
N SER A 103 4.87 1.97 18.11
CA SER A 103 5.98 1.50 18.91
C SER A 103 5.83 0.00 19.12
N TYR A 104 6.96 -0.70 19.20
CA TYR A 104 6.99 -2.08 19.71
C TYR A 104 6.37 -2.18 21.11
N ASP A 105 6.31 -1.07 21.85
CA ASP A 105 5.80 -1.04 23.21
C ASP A 105 4.29 -1.20 23.34
N ASP A 106 3.54 -1.05 22.24
CA ASP A 106 2.09 -0.90 22.26
C ASP A 106 1.34 -2.22 22.43
N SER A 107 2.00 -3.38 22.31
CA SER A 107 1.34 -4.67 22.56
C SER A 107 2.23 -5.75 23.16
N PHE A 108 1.61 -6.61 23.98
CA PHE A 108 2.26 -7.79 24.55
C PHE A 108 2.83 -8.72 23.47
N ALA A 109 2.07 -8.95 22.42
CA ALA A 109 2.44 -9.88 21.34
C ALA A 109 3.69 -9.42 20.58
N LEU A 110 3.78 -8.13 20.23
CA LEU A 110 4.96 -7.60 19.54
C LEU A 110 6.21 -7.66 20.40
N LYS A 111 6.07 -7.38 21.72
CA LYS A 111 7.17 -7.55 22.69
C LYS A 111 7.63 -9.00 22.74
N GLN A 112 6.72 -9.95 22.86
CA GLN A 112 7.11 -11.36 22.95
C GLN A 112 7.76 -11.88 21.68
N LEU A 113 7.24 -11.54 20.51
CA LEU A 113 7.87 -11.89 19.24
C LEU A 113 9.31 -11.34 19.17
N SER A 114 9.52 -10.09 19.61
CA SER A 114 10.85 -9.50 19.69
C SER A 114 11.76 -10.22 20.69
N THR A 115 11.26 -10.55 21.89
CA THR A 115 11.98 -11.31 22.93
C THR A 115 12.39 -12.70 22.44
N LEU A 116 11.54 -13.35 21.66
CA LEU A 116 11.83 -14.64 21.01
C LEU A 116 12.88 -14.53 19.89
N GLY A 117 13.32 -13.31 19.55
CA GLY A 117 14.35 -13.09 18.53
C GLY A 117 13.81 -12.88 17.11
N PHE A 118 12.50 -12.69 16.94
CA PHE A 118 11.96 -12.32 15.63
C PHE A 118 12.25 -10.84 15.33
N THR A 119 12.62 -10.54 14.09
CA THR A 119 12.65 -9.16 13.62
C THR A 119 11.22 -8.72 13.33
N VAL A 120 10.61 -8.01 14.27
CA VAL A 120 9.26 -7.46 14.14
C VAL A 120 9.33 -6.12 13.44
N ARG A 121 8.37 -5.81 12.55
CA ARG A 121 8.20 -4.50 11.93
C ARG A 121 6.72 -4.11 11.98
N PRO A 122 6.32 -3.15 12.82
CA PRO A 122 4.95 -2.66 12.86
C PRO A 122 4.55 -2.03 11.52
N VAL A 123 3.29 -2.20 11.13
CA VAL A 123 2.76 -1.66 9.86
C VAL A 123 1.51 -0.83 10.14
N VAL A 124 1.40 0.31 9.46
CA VAL A 124 0.26 1.23 9.56
C VAL A 124 -0.62 1.08 8.31
N LYS A 125 -1.95 1.18 8.47
CA LYS A 125 -2.94 1.03 7.37
C LYS A 125 -2.80 -0.30 6.62
N SER A 126 -2.65 -1.38 7.38
CA SER A 126 -2.52 -2.73 6.86
C SER A 126 -3.54 -3.64 7.54
N PRO A 127 -4.00 -4.74 6.90
CA PRO A 127 -4.82 -5.76 7.55
C PRO A 127 -4.07 -6.51 8.67
N PHE A 128 -2.76 -6.31 8.80
CA PHE A 128 -1.90 -6.80 9.89
C PHE A 128 -1.20 -5.64 10.57
N GLU A 129 -0.91 -5.82 11.85
CA GLU A 129 -0.31 -4.82 12.72
C GLU A 129 1.22 -4.91 12.73
N ALA A 130 1.77 -6.08 12.39
CA ALA A 130 3.20 -6.23 12.16
C ALA A 130 3.54 -7.35 11.17
N VAL A 131 4.71 -7.21 10.57
CA VAL A 131 5.40 -8.28 9.84
C VAL A 131 6.59 -8.70 10.69
N SER A 132 6.62 -9.96 11.10
CA SER A 132 7.76 -10.54 11.81
C SER A 132 8.52 -11.48 10.88
N ASN A 133 9.85 -11.49 10.98
CA ASN A 133 10.68 -12.37 10.16
C ASN A 133 11.69 -13.12 11.04
N SER A 134 11.83 -14.42 10.79
CA SER A 134 12.94 -15.27 11.22
C SER A 134 13.68 -15.79 9.98
N SER A 135 14.81 -16.47 10.15
CA SER A 135 15.58 -17.05 9.05
C SER A 135 14.76 -17.94 8.10
N ASN A 136 13.67 -18.54 8.60
CA ASN A 136 12.87 -19.53 7.86
C ASN A 136 11.38 -19.16 7.69
N ALA A 137 10.88 -18.10 8.34
CA ALA A 137 9.46 -17.76 8.30
C ALA A 137 9.23 -16.24 8.35
N VAL A 138 8.48 -15.72 7.40
CA VAL A 138 7.79 -14.43 7.53
C VAL A 138 6.44 -14.75 8.15
N MET A 139 6.05 -14.01 9.18
CA MET A 139 4.80 -14.14 9.92
C MET A 139 4.04 -12.81 9.85
N LEU A 140 2.83 -12.84 9.31
CA LEU A 140 1.91 -11.71 9.32
C LEU A 140 1.13 -11.73 10.63
N THR A 141 1.36 -10.76 11.51
CA THR A 141 0.74 -10.66 12.83
C THR A 141 -0.39 -9.65 12.82
N SER A 142 -1.59 -10.10 13.17
CA SER A 142 -2.71 -9.23 13.54
C SER A 142 -3.04 -9.45 15.01
N LEU A 143 -3.39 -8.37 15.72
CA LEU A 143 -3.93 -8.45 17.07
C LEU A 143 -5.43 -8.21 17.01
N GLY A 144 -6.21 -8.93 17.81
CA GLY A 144 -7.66 -8.78 17.77
C GLY A 144 -8.29 -9.14 19.10
N SER A 145 -9.23 -8.30 19.52
CA SER A 145 -10.15 -8.54 20.64
C SER A 145 -11.61 -8.72 20.18
N ASP A 146 -11.88 -8.55 18.87
CA ASP A 146 -13.20 -8.55 18.25
C ASP A 146 -13.30 -9.70 17.22
N ASP A 147 -14.07 -10.74 17.54
CA ASP A 147 -14.11 -12.04 16.81
C ASP A 147 -14.48 -11.91 15.33
N GLN A 148 -15.34 -10.96 14.93
CA GLN A 148 -15.67 -10.75 13.52
C GLN A 148 -14.49 -10.20 12.73
N LYS A 149 -13.77 -9.23 13.32
CA LYS A 149 -12.57 -8.64 12.69
C LYS A 149 -11.39 -9.62 12.69
N VAL A 150 -11.31 -10.50 13.68
CA VAL A 150 -10.33 -11.59 13.75
C VAL A 150 -10.47 -12.50 12.52
N MET A 151 -11.69 -12.90 12.17
CA MET A 151 -11.94 -13.76 11.00
C MET A 151 -11.52 -13.11 9.68
N GLU A 152 -11.96 -11.87 9.44
CA GLU A 152 -11.62 -11.13 8.21
C GLU A 152 -10.10 -10.94 8.06
N ARG A 153 -9.42 -10.53 9.13
CA ARG A 153 -7.96 -10.36 9.13
C ARG A 153 -7.22 -11.67 8.90
N ALA A 154 -7.72 -12.78 9.44
CA ALA A 154 -7.13 -14.10 9.24
C ALA A 154 -7.22 -14.59 7.79
N ILE A 155 -8.35 -14.32 7.12
CA ILE A 155 -8.58 -14.68 5.72
C ILE A 155 -7.59 -13.91 4.84
N VAL A 156 -7.50 -12.59 5.02
CA VAL A 156 -6.56 -11.75 4.25
C VAL A 156 -5.11 -12.18 4.48
N ALA A 157 -4.73 -12.46 5.74
CA ALA A 157 -3.40 -12.96 6.06
C ALA A 157 -3.11 -14.33 5.42
N SER A 158 -4.12 -15.20 5.32
CA SER A 158 -4.00 -16.53 4.69
C SER A 158 -3.79 -16.44 3.18
N GLU A 159 -4.50 -15.54 2.51
CA GLU A 159 -4.33 -15.33 1.06
C GLU A 159 -2.96 -14.76 0.74
N LEU A 160 -2.51 -13.77 1.51
CA LEU A 160 -1.18 -13.18 1.33
C LEU A 160 -0.06 -14.16 1.65
N SER A 161 -0.20 -14.95 2.72
CA SER A 161 0.80 -15.95 3.09
C SER A 161 0.93 -17.04 2.02
N ARG A 162 -0.19 -17.46 1.42
CA ARG A 162 -0.20 -18.37 0.26
C ARG A 162 0.52 -17.77 -0.96
N ILE A 163 0.28 -16.51 -1.29
CA ILE A 163 0.93 -15.85 -2.44
C ILE A 163 2.45 -15.72 -2.21
N MET A 164 2.87 -15.43 -0.97
CA MET A 164 4.28 -15.24 -0.62
C MET A 164 5.02 -16.56 -0.35
N ASP A 165 4.32 -17.70 -0.30
CA ASP A 165 4.82 -18.98 0.18
C ASP A 165 5.45 -18.87 1.59
N ARG A 166 4.72 -18.24 2.50
CA ARG A 166 5.12 -17.98 3.89
C ARG A 166 4.00 -18.36 4.86
N PHE A 167 4.29 -18.34 6.15
CA PHE A 167 3.31 -18.63 7.19
C PHE A 167 2.57 -17.35 7.64
N SER A 168 1.34 -17.49 8.12
CA SER A 168 0.59 -16.40 8.75
C SER A 168 0.17 -16.79 10.16
N VAL A 169 0.22 -15.82 11.08
CA VAL A 169 -0.14 -16.03 12.49
C VAL A 169 -1.01 -14.89 13.01
N LEU A 170 -2.20 -15.22 13.46
CA LEU A 170 -3.08 -14.29 14.13
C LEU A 170 -2.90 -14.43 15.64
N ILE A 171 -2.47 -13.36 16.31
CA ILE A 171 -2.28 -13.38 17.76
C ILE A 171 -3.49 -12.74 18.43
N VAL A 172 -4.18 -13.49 19.27
CA VAL A 172 -5.44 -13.07 19.91
C VAL A 172 -5.27 -12.92 21.42
N GLU A 173 -6.04 -12.02 22.05
CA GLU A 173 -5.92 -11.78 23.49
C GLU A 173 -6.28 -13.01 24.33
N LYS A 174 -7.32 -13.72 23.91
CA LYS A 174 -7.86 -14.91 24.58
C LYS A 174 -7.88 -16.08 23.62
N LYS A 175 -7.90 -17.30 24.17
CA LYS A 175 -8.01 -18.52 23.38
C LYS A 175 -9.28 -18.49 22.53
N HIS A 176 -9.10 -18.60 21.22
CA HIS A 176 -10.16 -18.70 20.24
C HIS A 176 -10.64 -20.16 20.12
N GLU A 177 -11.87 -20.40 19.68
CA GLU A 177 -12.43 -21.75 19.55
C GLU A 177 -11.68 -22.64 18.54
N ARG A 178 -11.04 -21.99 17.56
CA ARG A 178 -10.26 -22.66 16.50
C ARG A 178 -8.79 -22.28 16.61
N ASP A 179 -7.93 -23.28 16.46
CA ASP A 179 -6.48 -23.12 16.42
C ASP A 179 -5.96 -22.64 15.05
N ASN A 180 -6.82 -22.64 14.02
CA ASN A 180 -6.50 -22.11 12.68
C ASN A 180 -7.74 -21.54 11.98
N ILE A 181 -7.49 -20.60 11.07
CA ILE A 181 -8.46 -20.07 10.12
C ILE A 181 -7.79 -20.11 8.74
N ASN A 182 -8.29 -20.97 7.85
CA ASN A 182 -7.60 -21.33 6.60
C ASN A 182 -6.13 -21.76 6.90
N SER A 183 -5.15 -21.17 6.21
CA SER A 183 -3.72 -21.42 6.46
C SER A 183 -3.11 -20.51 7.53
N THR A 184 -3.91 -19.66 8.19
CA THR A 184 -3.44 -18.77 9.27
C THR A 184 -3.59 -19.48 10.62
N ALA A 185 -2.48 -19.66 11.33
CA ALA A 185 -2.49 -20.17 12.69
C ALA A 185 -3.06 -19.13 13.64
N VAL A 186 -3.93 -19.53 14.57
CA VAL A 186 -4.44 -18.66 15.63
C VAL A 186 -3.69 -19.01 16.92
N VAL A 187 -3.04 -18.05 17.53
CA VAL A 187 -2.23 -18.22 18.75
C VAL A 187 -2.68 -17.22 19.78
N SER A 188 -3.09 -17.68 20.96
CA SER A 188 -3.45 -16.77 22.04
C SER A 188 -2.22 -16.20 22.76
N ASN A 189 -2.38 -15.06 23.41
CA ASN A 189 -1.35 -14.51 24.29
C ASN A 189 -0.93 -15.50 25.40
N GLU A 190 -1.84 -16.38 25.86
CA GLU A 190 -1.52 -17.42 26.84
C GLU A 190 -0.63 -18.52 26.28
N GLU A 191 -0.81 -18.89 25.02
CA GLU A 191 0.05 -19.85 24.32
C GLU A 191 1.40 -19.22 24.00
N LEU A 192 1.41 -17.98 23.51
CA LEU A 192 2.63 -17.24 23.21
C LEU A 192 3.54 -17.07 24.45
N LYS A 193 2.95 -16.90 25.64
CA LYS A 193 3.68 -16.83 26.92
C LYS A 193 4.44 -18.10 27.30
N LYS A 194 4.03 -19.26 26.78
CA LYS A 194 4.61 -20.56 27.12
C LYS A 194 5.71 -21.00 26.16
N ILE A 195 5.94 -20.19 25.13
CA ILE A 195 6.95 -20.42 24.11
C ILE A 195 8.19 -19.67 24.55
N ASP A 196 9.30 -20.39 24.69
CA ASP A 196 10.59 -19.82 25.10
C ASP A 196 11.59 -19.80 23.92
N GLU A 197 11.37 -20.64 22.90
CA GLU A 197 12.24 -20.72 21.72
C GLU A 197 11.52 -20.29 20.41
N PRO A 198 12.16 -19.52 19.52
CA PRO A 198 11.55 -19.11 18.25
C PRO A 198 11.14 -20.26 17.33
N ASN A 199 11.83 -21.41 17.42
CA ASN A 199 11.50 -22.60 16.65
C ASN A 199 10.18 -23.24 17.10
N GLU A 200 9.84 -23.15 18.39
CA GLU A 200 8.57 -23.67 18.91
C GLU A 200 7.39 -22.91 18.31
N LEU A 201 7.46 -21.57 18.24
CA LEU A 201 6.43 -20.77 17.56
C LEU A 201 6.35 -21.09 16.08
N THR A 202 7.50 -21.22 15.41
CA THR A 202 7.54 -21.53 13.98
C THR A 202 6.92 -22.89 13.68
N ASN A 203 7.22 -23.90 14.50
CA ASN A 203 6.65 -25.24 14.37
C ASN A 203 5.15 -25.24 14.67
N LEU A 204 4.71 -24.53 15.72
CA LEU A 204 3.29 -24.40 16.07
C LEU A 204 2.49 -23.79 14.91
N VAL A 205 3.02 -22.71 14.33
CA VAL A 205 2.40 -22.02 13.20
C VAL A 205 2.40 -22.92 11.96
N ALA A 206 3.49 -23.64 11.69
CA ALA A 206 3.57 -24.56 10.55
C ALA A 206 2.57 -25.73 10.68
N GLU A 207 2.42 -26.31 11.87
CA GLU A 207 1.47 -27.40 12.14
C GLU A 207 0.02 -26.93 11.96
N ARG A 208 -0.30 -25.74 12.47
CA ARG A 208 -1.66 -25.17 12.39
C ARG A 208 -1.98 -24.63 11.00
N GLY A 209 -1.00 -24.09 10.29
CA GLY A 209 -1.17 -23.54 8.94
C GLY A 209 -1.27 -24.60 7.83
N THR A 210 -0.89 -25.85 8.11
CA THR A 210 -1.01 -26.99 7.18
C THR A 210 -2.27 -27.83 7.40
N LYS A 211 -2.95 -27.68 8.55
CA LYS A 211 -4.26 -28.30 8.81
C LYS A 211 -5.33 -27.63 7.94
N ARG A 212 -5.83 -28.37 6.94
CA ARG A 212 -6.97 -27.98 6.08
C ARG A 212 -8.29 -28.26 6.75
#